data_AF-A0A7Z6UXC5-F1
#
_entry.id   AF-A0A7Z6UXC5-F1
#
_cell.length_a   1.000
_cell.length_b   1.000
_cell.length_c   1.000
_cell.angle_alpha   90.00
_cell.angle_beta   90.00
_cell.angle_gamma   90.00
#
_symmetry.space_group_name_H-M   'P 1'
#
loop_
_entity.id
_entity.type
_entity.pdbx_description
1 polymer ?
#
loop_
_entity_poly.entity_id
_entity_poly.type
_entity_poly.pdbx_seq_one_letter_code
_entity_poly.pdbx_strand_id
1 'polypeptide(L)' 'HPQHGFRACLGILRLSKQHGEARLEAACQRALALGACSYKSLESILRQGLERLPLAQQNLPLLPDEHINLRGPGYYH' A
#
# COMPACT_ATOMS: atom_id res chain seq x y z
N HIS A 1 -2.04 -20.37 -13.59
CA HIS A 1 -3.15 -19.49 -14.03
C HIS A 1 -2.65 -18.05 -14.22
N PRO A 2 -2.42 -17.56 -15.46
CA PRO A 2 -1.74 -16.29 -15.73
C PRO A 2 -2.67 -15.13 -16.13
N GLN A 3 -3.97 -15.19 -15.81
CA GLN A 3 -4.95 -14.17 -16.28
C GLN A 3 -5.11 -12.97 -15.32
N HIS A 4 -4.69 -13.09 -14.07
CA HIS A 4 -4.96 -12.07 -13.04
C HIS A 4 -4.10 -10.81 -13.20
N GLY A 5 -2.85 -10.93 -13.64
CA GLY A 5 -1.96 -9.78 -13.86
C GLY A 5 -2.42 -8.89 -15.02
N PHE A 6 -2.89 -9.50 -16.11
CA PHE A 6 -3.31 -8.77 -17.31
C PHE A 6 -4.52 -7.85 -17.06
N ARG A 7 -5.52 -8.33 -16.30
CA ARG A 7 -6.70 -7.52 -15.94
C ARG A 7 -6.35 -6.37 -15.00
N ALA A 8 -5.39 -6.56 -14.10
CA ALA A 8 -4.92 -5.51 -13.20
C ALA A 8 -4.23 -4.38 -13.99
N CYS A 9 -3.34 -4.71 -14.93
CA CYS A 9 -2.68 -3.72 -15.79
C CYS A 9 -3.69 -2.91 -16.62
N LEU A 10 -4.67 -3.57 -17.23
CA LEU A 10 -5.75 -2.89 -17.95
C LEU A 10 -6.59 -1.98 -17.05
N GLY A 11 -6.84 -2.40 -15.80
CA GLY A 11 -7.53 -1.59 -14.81
C GLY A 11 -6.78 -0.30 -14.49
N ILE A 12 -5.47 -0.38 -14.25
CA ILE A 12 -4.63 0.79 -13.94
C ILE A 12 -4.60 1.76 -15.13
N LEU A 13 -4.48 1.25 -16.37
CA LEU A 13 -4.54 2.09 -17.56
C LEU A 13 -5.88 2.84 -17.70
N ARG A 14 -7.00 2.23 -17.27
CA ARG A 14 -8.30 2.91 -17.25
C ARG A 14 -8.36 4.02 -16.21
N LEU A 15 -7.77 3.83 -15.03
CA LEU A 15 -7.67 4.87 -14.01
C LEU A 15 -6.89 6.09 -14.52
N SER A 16 -5.81 5.87 -15.28
CA SER A 16 -5.06 6.96 -15.92
C SER A 16 -5.94 7.78 -16.86
N LYS A 17 -6.74 7.11 -17.70
CA LYS A 17 -7.68 7.80 -18.62
C LYS A 17 -8.79 8.57 -17.91
N GLN A 18 -9.25 8.10 -16.75
CA GLN A 18 -10.34 8.72 -15.99
C GLN A 18 -9.89 9.89 -15.12
N HIS A 19 -8.74 9.77 -14.47
CA HIS A 19 -8.27 10.74 -13.48
C HIS A 19 -7.09 11.60 -13.97
N GLY A 20 -6.48 11.23 -15.09
CA GLY A 20 -5.27 11.86 -15.62
C GLY A 20 -3.99 11.25 -15.03
N GLU A 21 -2.92 11.29 -15.83
CA GLU A 21 -1.62 10.69 -15.48
C GLU A 21 -1.03 11.30 -14.20
N ALA A 22 -1.05 12.63 -14.08
CA ALA A 22 -0.49 13.33 -12.92
C ALA A 22 -1.15 12.91 -11.59
N ARG A 23 -2.48 12.71 -11.59
CA ARG A 23 -3.20 12.25 -10.39
C ARG A 23 -2.92 10.79 -10.10
N LEU A 24 -2.84 9.95 -11.13
CA LEU A 24 -2.49 8.54 -10.96
C LEU A 24 -1.08 8.39 -10.39
N GLU A 25 -0.13 9.17 -10.85
CA GLU A 25 1.25 9.15 -10.34
C GLU A 25 1.33 9.53 -8.87
N ALA A 26 0.65 10.61 -8.46
CA ALA A 26 0.53 10.99 -7.05
C ALA A 26 -0.16 9.90 -6.21
N ALA A 27 -1.18 9.23 -6.76
CA ALA A 27 -1.84 8.11 -6.10
C ALA A 27 -0.91 6.90 -5.95
N CYS A 28 -0.06 6.60 -6.95
CA CYS A 28 0.96 5.56 -6.88
C CYS A 28 2.00 5.87 -5.81
N GLN A 29 2.49 7.11 -5.73
CA GLN A 29 3.42 7.54 -4.67
C GLN A 29 2.80 7.35 -3.28
N ARG A 30 1.54 7.76 -3.10
CA ARG A 30 0.80 7.53 -1.86
C ARG A 30 0.60 6.05 -1.56
N ALA A 31 0.23 5.25 -2.55
CA ALA A 31 0.05 3.81 -2.39
C ALA A 31 1.36 3.12 -1.99
N LEU A 32 2.50 3.52 -2.57
CA LEU A 32 3.83 3.03 -2.19
C LEU A 32 4.17 3.40 -0.74
N ALA A 33 3.92 4.66 -0.35
CA ALA A 33 4.15 5.11 1.03
C ALA A 33 3.28 4.36 2.06
N LEU A 34 2.12 3.85 1.65
CA LEU A 34 1.19 3.07 2.49
C LEU A 34 1.36 1.55 2.34
N GLY A 35 2.26 1.07 1.46
CA GLY A 35 2.40 -0.35 1.13
C GLY A 35 1.17 -0.98 0.44
N ALA A 36 0.31 -0.17 -0.16
CA ALA A 36 -1.01 -0.56 -0.66
C ALA A 36 -1.11 -0.47 -2.19
N CYS A 37 -0.24 -1.16 -2.94
CA CYS A 37 -0.16 -1.09 -4.41
C CYS A 37 -1.17 -2.00 -5.16
N SER A 38 -2.44 -1.98 -4.75
CA SER A 38 -3.52 -2.71 -5.44
C SER A 38 -4.39 -1.79 -6.29
N TYR A 39 -5.04 -2.32 -7.33
CA TYR A 39 -6.01 -1.56 -8.11
C TYR A 39 -7.09 -0.89 -7.25
N LYS A 40 -7.66 -1.64 -6.29
CA LYS A 40 -8.69 -1.13 -5.37
C LYS A 40 -8.16 0.01 -4.50
N SER A 41 -6.90 -0.07 -4.08
CA SER A 41 -6.25 0.97 -3.29
C SER A 41 -6.07 2.24 -4.11
N LEU A 42 -5.56 2.13 -5.34
CA LEU A 42 -5.39 3.26 -6.25
C LEU A 42 -6.74 3.90 -6.60
N GLU A 43 -7.75 3.08 -6.92
CA GLU A 43 -9.12 3.54 -7.18
C GLU A 43 -9.69 4.30 -5.97
N SER A 44 -9.53 3.75 -4.76
CA SER A 44 -10.01 4.41 -3.54
C SER A 44 -9.28 5.72 -3.25
N ILE A 45 -7.96 5.77 -3.43
CA ILE A 45 -7.16 6.99 -3.29
C ILE A 45 -7.65 8.07 -4.25
N LEU A 46 -7.79 7.74 -5.54
CA LEU A 46 -8.20 8.67 -6.59
C LEU A 46 -9.65 9.15 -6.44
N ARG A 47 -10.55 8.24 -6.06
CA ARG A 47 -11.98 8.54 -5.84
C ARG A 47 -12.18 9.48 -4.67
N GLN A 48 -11.39 9.31 -3.60
CA GLN A 48 -11.47 10.13 -2.40
C GLN A 48 -10.58 11.39 -2.46
N GLY A 49 -9.74 11.52 -3.50
CA GLY A 49 -8.81 12.66 -3.62
C GLY A 49 -7.66 12.62 -2.62
N LEU A 50 -7.35 11.44 -2.05
CA LEU A 50 -6.34 11.30 -1.00
C LEU A 50 -4.92 11.58 -1.53
N GLU A 51 -4.69 11.49 -2.84
CA GLU A 51 -3.40 11.81 -3.44
C GLU A 51 -2.98 13.26 -3.23
N ARG A 52 -3.93 14.15 -2.93
CA ARG A 52 -3.70 15.59 -2.69
C ARG A 52 -3.48 15.93 -1.22
N LEU A 53 -3.81 15.00 -0.33
CA LEU A 53 -3.66 15.22 1.10
C LEU A 53 -2.22 14.98 1.50
N PRO A 54 -1.69 15.73 2.48
CA PRO A 54 -0.44 15.38 3.13
C PRO A 54 -0.47 13.92 3.55
N LEU A 55 0.61 13.19 3.27
CA LEU A 55 0.82 11.90 3.91
C LEU A 55 1.06 12.24 5.38
N ALA A 56 0.15 11.82 6.26
CA ALA A 56 0.50 11.75 7.67
C ALA A 56 1.76 10.90 7.72
N GLN A 57 2.89 11.50 8.12
CA GLN A 57 4.16 10.81 8.18
C GLN A 57 3.91 9.53 8.96
N GLN A 58 3.92 8.39 8.26
CA GLN A 58 4.05 7.12 8.93
C GLN A 58 5.48 7.16 9.46
N ASN A 59 5.63 7.71 10.67
CA ASN A 59 6.59 7.18 11.62
C ASN A 59 6.21 5.71 11.77
N LEU A 60 6.65 4.88 10.82
CA LEU A 60 6.93 3.49 11.15
C LEU A 60 7.88 3.62 12.34
N PRO A 61 7.50 3.15 13.54
CA PRO A 61 8.53 2.84 14.49
C PRO A 61 9.42 1.85 13.74
N LEU A 62 10.67 2.23 13.50
CA LEU A 62 11.73 1.25 13.30
C LEU A 62 11.50 0.24 14.43
N LEU A 63 11.10 -0.98 14.07
CA LEU A 63 10.96 -2.06 15.04
C LEU A 63 12.22 -2.04 15.89
N PRO A 64 12.15 -1.90 17.22
CA PRO A 64 13.33 -2.16 18.03
C PRO A 64 13.73 -3.60 17.75
N ASP A 65 14.98 -3.79 17.32
CA ASP A 65 15.63 -5.06 16.96
C ASP A 65 15.77 -6.04 18.15
N GLU A 66 14.95 -5.93 19.19
CA GLU A 66 15.08 -6.74 20.40
C GLU A 66 13.73 -7.29 20.86
N HIS A 67 13.38 -8.46 20.34
CA HIS A 67 12.61 -9.42 21.11
C HIS A 67 13.51 -10.56 21.59
N ILE A 68 14.41 -10.22 22.53
CA ILE A 68 14.92 -11.17 23.51
C ILE A 68 13.77 -11.57 24.46
N ASN A 69 12.82 -12.35 23.97
CA ASN A 69 11.88 -13.05 24.84
C ASN A 69 12.49 -14.39 25.24
N LEU A 70 13.50 -14.29 26.11
CA LEU A 70 13.90 -15.36 27.01
C LEU A 70 12.67 -15.75 27.86
N ARG A 71 12.00 -16.85 27.51
CA ARG A 71 10.97 -17.45 28.38
C ARG A 71 11.28 -18.93 28.63
N GLY A 72 12.13 -19.11 29.64
CA GLY A 72 12.29 -20.22 30.60
C GLY A 72 12.00 -21.68 30.17
N PRO A 73 12.94 -22.62 30.41
CA PRO A 73 12.62 -24.04 30.40
C PRO A 73 11.93 -24.39 31.72
N GLY A 74 10.63 -24.67 31.67
CA GLY A 74 9.92 -25.15 32.85
C GLY A 74 8.42 -25.08 32.70
N TYR A 75 7.85 -26.08 32.04
CA TYR A 75 6.47 -26.60 32.11
C TYR A 75 6.31 -27.46 30.85
N TYR A 76 6.42 -28.79 30.88
CA TYR A 76 5.60 -29.73 31.63
C TYR A 76 6.42 -30.97 32.07
N HIS A 77 6.09 -31.47 33.28
CA HIS A 77 6.28 -32.86 33.71
C HIS A 77 5.16 -33.73 33.16
#